data_AF-A0A3D1LYR3-F1
#
_entry.id   AF-A0A3D1LYR3-F1
#
_cell.length_a   1.000
_cell.length_b   1.000
_cell.length_c   1.000
_cell.angle_alpha   90.00
_cell.angle_beta   90.00
_cell.angle_gamma   90.00
#
_symmetry.space_group_name_H-M   'P 1'
#
loop_
_entity.id
_entity.type
_entity.pdbx_description
1 polymer ?
#
loop_
_entity_poly.entity_id
_entity_poly.type
_entity_poly.pdbx_seq_one_letter_code
_entity_poly.pdbx_strand_id
1 'polypeptide(L)' 'MKLRPKQTKPSTQPPIFENGDYEHPWYTKSLELYGKDNLELRKPNPPSPEAVKKAKFVDKTHTWKPK' A
#
# COMPACT_ATOMS: atom_id res chain seq x y z
N MET A 1 -37.98 26.45 0.99
CA MET A 1 -37.11 26.02 -0.14
C MET A 1 -36.94 24.51 -0.09
N LYS A 2 -37.35 23.79 -1.14
CA LYS A 2 -37.23 22.32 -1.22
C LYS A 2 -35.81 21.98 -1.68
N LEU A 3 -35.05 21.25 -0.86
CA LEU A 3 -33.72 20.76 -1.24
C LEU A 3 -33.88 19.72 -2.36
N ARG A 4 -33.14 19.89 -3.45
CA ARG A 4 -33.11 18.92 -4.56
C ARG A 4 -32.62 17.57 -4.02
N PRO A 5 -33.25 16.45 -4.39
CA PRO A 5 -32.78 15.14 -3.97
C PRO A 5 -31.36 14.95 -4.49
N LYS A 6 -30.43 14.60 -3.59
CA LYS A 6 -29.06 14.25 -3.96
C LYS A 6 -29.16 13.07 -4.91
N GLN A 7 -28.81 13.28 -6.18
CA GLN A 7 -28.53 12.19 -7.10
C GLN A 7 -27.43 11.35 -6.45
N THR A 8 -27.81 10.24 -5.83
CA THR A 8 -26.89 9.16 -5.49
C THR A 8 -26.44 8.56 -6.81
N LYS A 9 -25.52 9.27 -7.48
CA LYS A 9 -24.79 8.65 -8.58
C LYS A 9 -24.03 7.49 -7.93
N PRO A 10 -24.21 6.24 -8.38
CA PRO A 10 -23.27 5.20 -8.00
C PRO A 10 -21.88 5.70 -8.38
N SER A 11 -20.87 5.30 -7.62
CA SER A 11 -19.46 5.54 -7.91
C SER A 11 -19.11 4.99 -9.31
N THR A 12 -19.57 5.69 -10.33
CA THR A 12 -19.39 5.35 -11.73
C THR A 12 -17.97 5.78 -11.97
N GLN A 13 -17.12 4.81 -12.21
CA GLN A 13 -15.73 5.07 -12.56
C GLN A 13 -15.73 6.14 -13.67
N PRO A 14 -14.88 7.16 -13.58
CA PRO A 14 -14.88 8.22 -14.58
C PRO A 14 -14.66 7.61 -15.98
N PRO A 15 -15.27 8.18 -17.04
CA PRO A 15 -15.31 7.58 -18.39
C PRO A 15 -13.93 7.41 -19.05
N ILE A 16 -12.88 7.95 -18.44
CA ILE A 16 -11.48 7.67 -18.75
C ILE A 16 -11.12 6.18 -18.75
N PHE A 17 -11.94 5.31 -18.13
CA PHE A 17 -11.76 3.86 -18.18
C PHE A 17 -12.56 3.16 -19.29
N GLU A 18 -13.53 3.81 -19.95
CA GLU A 18 -14.39 3.16 -20.97
C GLU A 18 -13.64 2.86 -22.26
N ASN A 19 -12.66 3.71 -22.64
CA ASN A 19 -11.88 3.55 -23.87
C ASN A 19 -10.41 3.17 -23.62
N GLY A 20 -9.98 2.96 -22.37
CA GLY A 20 -8.66 2.41 -22.05
C GLY A 20 -7.42 3.22 -22.47
N ASP A 21 -7.58 4.32 -23.20
CA ASP A 21 -6.46 5.04 -23.85
C ASP A 21 -5.64 5.93 -22.89
N TYR A 22 -6.08 6.11 -21.64
CA TYR A 22 -5.37 6.93 -20.67
C TYR A 22 -4.31 6.11 -19.92
N GLU A 23 -3.08 6.15 -20.42
CA GLU A 23 -1.92 5.66 -19.69
C GLU A 23 -1.37 6.76 -18.75
N HIS A 24 -1.41 6.51 -17.45
CA HIS A 24 -0.84 7.44 -16.47
C HIS A 24 0.68 7.49 -16.65
N PRO A 25 1.33 8.68 -16.65
CA PRO A 25 2.79 8.81 -16.83
C PRO A 25 3.67 8.06 -15.82
N TRP A 26 3.12 7.53 -14.73
CA TRP A 26 3.84 6.62 -13.84
C TRP A 26 4.11 5.28 -14.55
N TYR A 27 3.11 4.74 -15.25
CA TYR A 27 3.23 3.44 -15.92
C TYR A 27 4.29 3.45 -17.03
N THR A 28 4.31 4.49 -17.87
CA THR A 28 5.32 4.65 -18.93
C THR A 28 6.74 4.73 -18.37
N LYS A 29 6.94 5.58 -17.35
CA LYS A 29 8.24 5.75 -16.69
C LYS A 29 8.73 4.48 -15.99
N SER A 30 7.81 3.68 -15.44
CA SER A 30 8.15 2.41 -14.81
C SER A 30 8.66 1.38 -15.82
N LEU A 31 8.07 1.37 -17.03
CA LEU A 31 8.48 0.52 -18.15
C LEU A 31 9.83 0.95 -18.73
N GLU A 32 10.08 2.25 -18.86
CA GLU A 32 11.36 2.79 -19.34
C GLU A 32 12.52 2.56 -18.38
N LEU A 33 12.31 2.78 -17.07
CA LEU A 33 13.39 2.68 -16.07
C LEU A 33 13.74 1.25 -15.70
N TYR A 34 12.77 0.34 -15.72
CA TYR A 34 12.95 -1.02 -15.22
C TYR A 34 12.84 -2.06 -16.34
N GLY A 35 12.31 -1.73 -17.52
CA GLY A 35 12.04 -2.72 -18.55
C GLY A 35 10.88 -3.65 -18.17
N LYS A 36 10.22 -4.24 -19.16
CA LYS A 36 9.04 -5.09 -18.97
C LYS A 36 9.28 -6.29 -18.03
N ASP A 37 10.54 -6.68 -17.87
CA ASP A 37 10.97 -7.89 -17.17
C ASP A 37 11.45 -7.63 -15.71
N ASN A 38 11.74 -6.38 -15.28
CA ASN A 38 12.11 -6.08 -13.87
C ASN A 38 10.90 -5.64 -13.01
N LEU A 39 9.68 -5.97 -13.40
CA LEU A 39 8.51 -5.89 -12.50
C LEU A 39 8.56 -6.95 -11.39
N GLU A 40 9.57 -7.83 -11.39
CA GLU A 40 9.86 -8.71 -10.28
C GLU A 40 10.18 -7.87 -9.03
N LEU A 41 9.22 -7.82 -8.12
CA LEU A 41 9.34 -7.09 -6.86
C LEU A 41 10.56 -7.62 -6.09
N ARG A 42 11.67 -6.87 -6.13
CA ARG A 42 12.91 -7.23 -5.42
C ARG A 42 12.67 -7.16 -3.92
N LYS A 43 12.37 -8.31 -3.32
CA LYS A 43 12.24 -8.41 -1.87
C LYS A 43 13.62 -8.16 -1.24
N PRO A 44 13.69 -7.34 -0.17
CA PRO A 44 14.93 -7.20 0.56
C PRO A 44 15.35 -8.54 1.16
N ASN A 45 16.65 -8.69 1.38
CA ASN A 45 17.18 -9.86 2.09
C ASN A 45 16.52 -9.96 3.49
N PRO A 46 16.27 -11.18 3.97
CA PRO A 46 15.73 -11.38 5.31
C PRO A 46 16.66 -10.77 6.38
N PRO A 47 16.10 -10.38 7.55
CA PRO A 47 16.89 -9.79 8.63
C PRO A 47 17.96 -10.77 9.15
N SER A 48 19.10 -10.22 9.58
CA SER A 48 20.17 -11.02 10.17
C SER A 48 19.74 -11.62 11.53
N PRO A 49 20.34 -12.75 11.97
CA PRO A 49 20.03 -13.35 13.27
C PRO A 49 20.24 -12.40 14.45
N GLU A 50 21.20 -11.48 14.32
CA GLU A 50 21.48 -10.44 15.31
C GLU A 50 20.36 -9.38 15.36
N ALA A 51 19.85 -8.95 14.20
CA ALA A 51 18.74 -8.02 14.12
C ALA A 51 17.48 -8.60 14.73
N VAL A 52 17.19 -9.89 14.46
CA VAL A 52 16.05 -10.60 15.05
C VAL A 52 16.18 -10.67 16.58
N LYS A 53 17.37 -10.95 17.12
CA LYS A 53 17.59 -10.99 18.57
C LYS A 53 17.40 -9.62 19.23
N LYS A 54 17.87 -8.54 18.60
CA LYS A 54 17.72 -7.17 19.11
C LYS A 54 16.27 -6.67 19.04
N ALA A 55 15.51 -7.11 18.03
CA ALA A 55 14.11 -6.73 17.85
C ALA A 55 13.13 -7.50 18.75
N LYS A 56 13.60 -8.44 19.58
CA LYS A 56 12.72 -9.17 20.51
C LYS A 56 12.12 -8.20 21.51
N PHE A 57 10.79 -8.18 21.57
CA PHE A 57 10.06 -7.43 22.59
C PHE A 57 10.42 -7.97 23.98
N VAL A 58 10.78 -7.06 24.89
CA VAL A 58 10.99 -7.37 26.30
C VAL A 58 9.82 -6.80 27.06
N ASP A 59 8.98 -7.69 27.59
CA ASP A 59 7.92 -7.29 28.50
C ASP A 59 8.53 -6.79 29.81
N LYS A 60 8.23 -5.54 30.16
CA LYS A 60 8.70 -4.87 31.39
C LYS A 60 7.57 -4.64 32.39
N THR A 61 6.46 -5.36 32.26
CA THR A 61 5.35 -5.26 33.21
C THR A 61 5.80 -5.57 34.64
N HIS A 62 5.32 -4.77 35.59
CA HIS A 62 5.66 -4.90 37.00
C HIS A 62 4.88 -6.07 37.64
N THR A 63 5.59 -7.02 38.25
CA THR A 63 4.97 -8.11 39.01
C THR A 63 4.72 -7.67 40.46
N TRP A 64 3.46 -7.55 40.85
CA TRP A 64 3.08 -7.31 42.24
C TRP A 64 3.39 -8.56 43.08
N LYS A 65 4.17 -8.40 44.15
CA LYS A 65 4.40 -9.47 45.14
C LYS A 65 3.41 -9.30 46.30
N PRO A 66 2.60 -10.33 46.63
CA PRO A 66 1.80 -10.31 47.84
C PRO A 66 2.71 -10.36 49.08
N LYS A 67 2.29 -9.68 50.16
CA LYS A 67 2.97 -9.61 51.45
C LYS A 67 2.57 -10.75 52.36
#